data_AF-A0A8B8KF43-F1
#
_entry.id   AF-A0A8B8KF43-F1
#
_cell.length_a   1.000
_cell.length_b   1.000
_cell.length_c   1.000
_cell.angle_alpha   90.00
_cell.angle_beta   90.00
_cell.angle_gamma   90.00
#
_symmetry.space_group_name_H-M   'P 1'
#
loop_
_entity.id
_entity.type
_entity.pdbx_description
1 polymer ?
#
loop_
_entity_poly.entity_id
_entity_poly.type
_entity_poly.pdbx_seq_one_letter_code
_entity_poly.pdbx_strand_id
1 'polypeptide(L)'
;MVLNVVDGLIRLMEGPNTGPINLGNPGEFTMIELAETVKELINPNVEIKMVENTPDDPRQRKPDITKAKEFLGWEPKVKLRDGLPLMEDDFRLRLGVGKNS
;
A
#
# COMPACT_ATOMS: atom_id res chain seq x y z
N MET A 1 2.01 -2.88 -6.26
CA MET A 1 2.36 -2.18 -4.99
C MET A 1 3.78 -2.52 -4.53
N VAL A 2 4.14 -3.80 -4.40
CA VAL A 2 5.50 -4.25 -4.03
C VAL A 2 6.58 -3.77 -5.01
N LEU A 3 6.32 -3.83 -6.33
CA LEU A 3 7.28 -3.41 -7.36
C LEU A 3 7.73 -1.93 -7.23
N ASN A 4 6.85 -1.03 -6.76
CA ASN A 4 7.23 0.38 -6.56
C ASN A 4 8.27 0.53 -5.45
N VAL A 5 8.10 -0.21 -4.35
CA VAL A 5 9.02 -0.16 -3.21
C VAL A 5 10.37 -0.76 -3.59
N VAL A 6 10.38 -1.82 -4.41
CA VAL A 6 11.63 -2.43 -4.90
C VAL A 6 12.46 -1.44 -5.73
N ASP A 7 11.84 -0.67 -6.65
CA ASP A 7 12.54 0.39 -7.39
C ASP A 7 13.15 1.45 -6.45
N GLY A 8 12.42 1.83 -5.39
CA GLY A 8 12.92 2.77 -4.38
C GLY A 8 14.10 2.21 -3.59
N LEU A 9 14.08 0.91 -3.26
CA LEU A 9 15.17 0.23 -2.57
C LEU A 9 16.42 0.12 -3.44
N ILE A 10 16.27 -0.18 -4.73
CA ILE A 10 17.40 -0.22 -5.68
C ILE A 10 18.09 1.14 -5.76
N ARG A 11 17.30 2.21 -5.95
CA ARG A 11 17.83 3.60 -5.98
C ARG A 11 18.51 3.98 -4.66
N LEU A 12 17.98 3.52 -3.53
CA LEU A 12 18.59 3.75 -2.23
C LEU A 12 19.97 3.06 -2.11
N MET A 13 20.09 1.82 -2.59
CA MET A 13 21.35 1.06 -2.56
C MET A 13 22.41 1.62 -3.51
N GLU A 14 21.99 2.20 -4.65
CA GLU A 14 22.89 2.78 -5.65
C GLU A 14 23.32 4.23 -5.34
N GLY A 15 22.59 4.92 -4.47
CA GLY A 15 22.85 6.32 -4.12
C GLY A 15 23.89 6.49 -3.00
N PRO A 16 24.53 7.66 -2.90
CA PRO A 16 25.47 7.99 -1.82
C PRO A 16 24.78 8.30 -0.48
N ASN A 17 23.46 8.07 -0.38
CA ASN A 17 22.62 8.60 0.69
C ASN A 17 22.76 7.76 1.97
N THR A 18 23.12 8.42 3.07
CA THR A 18 23.16 7.79 4.41
C THR A 18 22.00 8.27 5.28
N GLY A 19 21.17 7.34 5.76
CA GLY A 19 20.09 7.61 6.72
C GLY A 19 18.73 7.05 6.30
N PRO A 20 17.73 7.08 7.19
CA PRO A 20 16.40 6.54 6.89
C PRO A 20 15.71 7.39 5.82
N ILE A 21 15.26 6.73 4.75
CA ILE A 21 14.41 7.30 3.69
C ILE A 21 13.11 6.51 3.69
N ASN A 22 11.98 7.19 3.92
CA ASN A 22 10.67 6.57 3.88
C ASN A 22 10.29 6.27 2.42
N LEU A 23 9.93 5.02 2.15
CA LEU A 23 9.38 4.57 0.87
C LEU A 23 7.95 4.11 1.10
N GLY A 24 6.98 4.83 0.56
CA GLY A 24 5.57 4.48 0.70
C GLY A 24 4.66 5.42 -0.08
N ASN A 25 3.35 5.13 -0.06
CA ASN A 25 2.36 5.96 -0.74
C ASN A 25 2.01 7.19 0.12
N PRO A 26 2.27 8.43 -0.32
CA PRO A 26 1.87 9.63 0.41
C PRO A 26 0.38 9.92 0.28
N GLY A 27 -0.31 9.22 -0.63
CA GLY A 27 -1.75 9.30 -0.78
C GLY A 27 -2.43 8.92 0.53
N GLU A 28 -3.15 9.88 1.10
CA GLU A 28 -3.86 9.71 2.35
C GLU A 28 -5.17 8.96 2.09
N PHE A 29 -5.44 7.95 2.89
CA PHE A 29 -6.70 7.24 2.94
C PHE A 29 -6.94 6.81 4.39
N THR A 30 -8.20 6.81 4.78
CA THR A 30 -8.64 6.31 6.07
C THR A 30 -8.70 4.79 6.06
N MET A 31 -8.63 4.17 7.25
CA MET A 31 -8.80 2.71 7.35
C MET A 31 -10.18 2.25 6.88
N ILE A 32 -11.21 3.11 7.02
CA ILE A 32 -12.56 2.79 6.54
C ILE A 32 -12.64 2.78 5.02
N GLU A 33 -12.03 3.75 4.33
CA GLU A 33 -11.97 3.76 2.85
C GLU A 33 -11.23 2.54 2.30
N LEU A 34 -10.14 2.11 2.97
CA LEU A 34 -9.45 0.88 2.60
C LEU A 34 -10.36 -0.34 2.80
N ALA A 35 -11.03 -0.45 3.94
CA ALA A 35 -11.93 -1.57 4.24
C ALA A 35 -13.10 -1.64 3.25
N GLU A 36 -13.70 -0.50 2.90
CA GLU A 36 -14.76 -0.39 1.89
C GLU A 36 -14.26 -0.83 0.50
N THR A 37 -13.08 -0.34 0.08
CA THR A 37 -12.51 -0.72 -1.23
C THR A 37 -12.25 -2.23 -1.29
N VAL A 38 -11.72 -2.84 -0.22
CA VAL A 38 -11.47 -4.29 -0.16
C VAL A 38 -12.79 -5.07 -0.16
N LYS A 39 -13.80 -4.60 0.58
CA LYS A 39 -15.13 -5.19 0.58
C LYS A 39 -15.74 -5.21 -0.82
N GLU A 40 -15.70 -4.09 -1.53
CA GLU A 40 -16.20 -3.97 -2.92
C GLU A 40 -15.49 -4.93 -3.88
N LEU A 41 -14.16 -5.07 -3.75
CA LEU A 41 -13.36 -5.94 -4.61
C LEU A 41 -13.59 -7.42 -4.35
N ILE A 42 -13.67 -7.84 -3.09
CA ILE A 42 -13.68 -9.26 -2.73
C ILE A 42 -15.11 -9.81 -2.63
N ASN A 43 -15.97 -9.13 -1.87
CA ASN A 43 -17.36 -9.53 -1.65
C ASN A 43 -18.15 -8.37 -1.00
N PRO A 44 -19.05 -7.69 -1.73
CA PRO A 44 -19.79 -6.54 -1.22
C PRO A 44 -20.78 -6.89 -0.09
N ASN A 45 -21.00 -8.17 0.19
CA ASN A 45 -21.92 -8.63 1.24
C ASN A 45 -21.26 -8.80 2.62
N VAL A 46 -19.94 -8.63 2.73
CA VAL A 46 -19.27 -8.75 4.05
C VAL A 46 -19.53 -7.51 4.92
N GLU A 47 -19.66 -7.71 6.22
CA GLU A 47 -19.79 -6.62 7.18
C GLU A 47 -18.42 -6.11 7.63
N ILE A 48 -18.28 -4.79 7.74
CA ILE A 48 -17.09 -4.16 8.31
C ILE A 48 -17.31 -4.06 9.81
N LYS A 49 -16.44 -4.69 10.60
CA LYS A 49 -16.47 -4.62 12.06
C LYS A 49 -15.44 -3.60 12.55
N MET A 50 -15.91 -2.57 13.26
CA MET A 50 -15.05 -1.62 13.94
C MET A 50 -14.56 -2.20 15.26
N VAL A 51 -13.26 -2.13 15.51
CA VAL A 51 -12.61 -2.58 16.74
C VAL A 51 -11.80 -1.44 17.34
N GLU A 52 -11.58 -1.48 18.66
CA GLU A 52 -10.76 -0.48 19.32
C GLU A 52 -9.31 -0.53 18.82
N ASN A 53 -8.71 0.64 18.67
CA ASN A 53 -7.34 0.76 18.20
C ASN A 53 -6.37 0.28 19.29
N THR A 54 -5.27 -0.37 18.91
CA THR A 54 -4.21 -0.68 19.86
C THR A 54 -3.41 0.57 20.22
N PRO A 55 -2.78 0.64 21.41
CA PRO A 55 -1.94 1.79 21.80
C PRO A 55 -0.79 2.04 20.83
N ASP A 56 -0.28 0.99 20.18
CA ASP A 56 0.88 1.03 19.28
C ASP A 56 0.53 1.37 17.83
N ASP A 57 -0.77 1.38 17.47
CA ASP A 57 -1.19 1.62 16.09
C ASP A 57 -1.10 3.12 15.72
N PRO A 58 -0.36 3.48 14.66
CA PRO A 58 -0.25 4.86 14.22
C PRO A 58 -1.60 5.38 13.72
N ARG A 59 -2.04 6.50 14.30
CA ARG A 59 -3.33 7.15 13.98
C ARG A 59 -3.42 7.66 12.53
N GLN A 60 -2.28 7.85 11.86
CA GLN A 60 -2.22 8.28 10.45
C GLN A 60 -1.21 7.40 9.70
N ARG A 61 -1.61 6.93 8.52
CA ARG A 61 -0.77 6.15 7.61
C ARG A 61 -0.38 7.00 6.41
N LYS A 62 0.48 8.00 6.65
CA LYS A 62 0.97 8.93 5.62
C LYS A 62 2.50 9.10 5.76
N PRO A 63 3.30 8.30 5.05
CA PRO A 63 4.75 8.46 5.06
C PRO A 63 5.14 9.79 4.41
N ASP A 64 5.97 10.58 5.09
CA ASP A 64 6.65 11.70 4.47
C ASP A 64 7.77 11.18 3.56
N ILE A 65 7.56 11.28 2.24
CA ILE A 65 8.49 10.81 1.21
C ILE A 65 9.34 11.94 0.59
N THR A 66 9.42 13.11 1.22
CA THR A 66 10.18 14.26 0.71
C THR A 66 11.61 13.87 0.36
N LYS A 67 12.29 13.14 1.26
CA LYS A 67 13.66 12.62 1.02
C LYS A 67 13.75 11.66 -0.17
N ALA A 68 12.74 10.83 -0.39
CA ALA A 68 12.76 9.90 -1.52
C ALA A 68 12.61 10.64 -2.85
N LYS A 69 11.80 11.70 -2.89
CA LYS A 69 11.68 12.57 -4.07
C LYS A 69 12.98 13.34 -4.34
N GLU A 70 13.53 13.98 -3.32
CA GLU A 70 14.70 14.85 -3.45
C GLU A 70 15.99 14.07 -3.74
N PHE A 71 16.22 12.95 -3.05
CA PHE A 71 17.50 12.25 -3.12
C PHE A 71 17.51 11.05 -4.06
N LEU A 72 16.35 10.45 -4.33
CA LEU A 72 16.25 9.26 -5.19
C LEU A 72 15.50 9.54 -6.50
N GLY A 73 14.92 10.74 -6.65
CA GLY A 73 13.99 11.03 -7.74
C GLY A 73 12.83 10.03 -7.78
N TRP A 74 12.45 9.47 -6.63
CA TRP A 74 11.52 8.36 -6.51
C TRP A 74 10.19 8.81 -5.92
N GLU A 75 9.11 8.32 -6.52
CA GLU A 75 7.77 8.35 -5.95
C GLU A 75 6.98 7.13 -6.43
N PRO A 76 6.02 6.63 -5.65
CA PRO A 76 5.21 5.49 -6.05
C PRO A 76 4.31 5.86 -7.23
N LYS A 77 4.39 5.06 -8.30
CA LYS A 77 3.63 5.31 -9.54
C LYS A 77 2.24 4.67 -9.58
N VAL A 78 1.98 3.71 -8.70
CA VAL A 78 0.71 2.96 -8.66
C VAL A 78 -0.11 3.43 -7.48
N LYS A 79 -1.32 3.92 -7.74
CA LYS A 79 -2.26 4.30 -6.67
C LYS A 79 -2.77 3.04 -5.98
N LEU A 80 -3.22 3.19 -4.73
CA LEU A 80 -3.77 2.08 -3.94
C LEU A 80 -4.89 1.36 -4.68
N ARG A 81 -5.86 2.11 -5.24
CA ARG A 81 -7.00 1.57 -6.00
C ARG A 81 -6.59 0.77 -7.23
N ASP A 82 -5.50 1.15 -7.88
CA ASP A 82 -4.98 0.42 -9.05
C ASP A 82 -4.21 -0.84 -8.64
N GLY A 83 -3.60 -0.82 -7.45
CA GLY A 83 -2.80 -1.91 -6.93
C GLY A 83 -3.60 -3.02 -6.25
N LEU A 84 -4.77 -2.71 -5.67
CA LEU A 84 -5.60 -3.66 -4.93
C LEU A 84 -6.15 -4.79 -5.82
N PRO A 85 -6.67 -4.56 -7.04
CA PRO A 85 -7.10 -5.63 -7.94
C PRO A 85 -5.95 -6.59 -8.31
N LEU A 86 -4.74 -6.06 -8.52
CA LEU A 86 -3.56 -6.89 -8.82
C LEU A 86 -3.18 -7.78 -7.63
N MET A 87 -3.33 -7.26 -6.41
CA MET A 87 -3.12 -8.03 -5.19
C MET A 87 -4.20 -9.10 -5.03
N GLU A 88 -5.47 -8.75 -5.24
CA GLU A 88 -6.58 -9.72 -5.21
C GLU A 88 -6.33 -10.89 -6.17
N ASP A 89 -5.93 -10.60 -7.42
CA ASP A 89 -5.64 -11.60 -8.44
C ASP A 89 -4.49 -12.54 -8.04
N ASP A 90 -3.40 -11.99 -7.51
CA ASP A 90 -2.26 -12.78 -7.00
C ASP A 90 -2.68 -13.70 -5.84
N PHE A 91 -3.48 -13.21 -4.90
CA PHE A 91 -3.99 -14.01 -3.78
C PHE A 91 -4.95 -15.10 -4.26
N ARG A 92 -5.87 -14.80 -5.18
CA ARG A 92 -6.78 -15.79 -5.78
C ARG A 92 -6.00 -16.92 -6.46
N LEU A 93 -4.96 -16.58 -7.23
CA LEU A 93 -4.09 -17.56 -7.88
C LEU A 93 -3.40 -18.48 -6.86
N ARG A 94 -2.80 -17.90 -5.80
CA ARG A 94 -2.10 -18.67 -4.76
C ARG A 94 -3.04 -19.57 -3.94
N LEU A 95 -4.29 -19.14 -3.75
CA LEU A 95 -5.30 -19.89 -3.02
C LEU A 95 -6.08 -20.88 -3.91
N GLY A 96 -5.90 -20.84 -5.24
CA GLY A 96 -6.63 -21.68 -6.19
C GLY A 96 -8.13 -21.35 -6.30
N VAL A 97 -8.53 -20.11 -6.02
CA VAL A 97 -9.93 -19.67 -6.03
C VAL A 97 -10.20 -18.83 -7.28
N GLY A 98 -11.19 -19.21 -8.09
CA GLY A 98 -11.60 -18.44 -9.28
C GLY A 98 -12.25 -17.09 -8.93
N LYS A 99 -12.36 -16.18 -9.91
CA LYS A 99 -13.22 -15.00 -9.76
C LYS A 99 -14.67 -15.45 -9.78
N ASN A 100 -15.39 -15.28 -8.67
CA ASN A 100 -16.84 -15.41 -8.68
C ASN A 100 -17.37 -14.22 -9.50
N SER A 101 -17.98 -14.54 -10.65
CA SER A 101 -18.60 -13.59 -11.57
C SER A 101 -19.90 -13.04 -11.01
#